data_AF-A0A0C3GGV5-F1
#
_entry.id   AF-A0A0C3GGV5-F1
#
_cell.length_a   1.000
_cell.length_b   1.000
_cell.length_c   1.000
_cell.angle_alpha   90.00
_cell.angle_beta   90.00
_cell.angle_gamma   90.00
#
_symmetry.space_group_name_H-M   'P 1'
#
loop_
_entity.id
_entity.type
_entity.pdbx_description
1 polymer ?
#
loop_
_entity_poly.entity_id
_entity_poly.type
_entity_poly.pdbx_seq_one_letter_code
_entity_poly.pdbx_strand_id
1 'polypeptide(L)'
;MDYTPRHPQPFTLEQAILLDVAVLSEEITRLQNSLQHLKGTQEELRQHVATSSSPDPDFIEAILENEEVIGSQEERVVILRLALAHKGASTNSGHYDLTPSRSSATNEQSQADIGDEGVHL
;
A
#
# COMPACT_ATOMS: atom_id res chain seq x y z
N MET A 1 -14.13 -5.80 12.52
CA MET A 1 -14.74 -4.63 11.83
C MET A 1 -14.97 -5.13 10.44
N ASP A 2 -16.22 -5.45 10.13
CA ASP A 2 -16.48 -6.43 9.08
C ASP A 2 -17.03 -5.65 7.89
N TYR A 3 -16.16 -5.40 6.92
CA TYR A 3 -16.51 -4.68 5.70
C TYR A 3 -16.79 -5.67 4.58
N THR A 4 -18.02 -5.68 4.08
CA THR A 4 -18.46 -6.52 2.97
C THR A 4 -18.54 -5.67 1.69
N PRO A 5 -17.66 -5.89 0.68
CA PRO A 5 -17.77 -5.22 -0.61
C PRO A 5 -19.00 -5.72 -1.39
N ARG A 6 -19.50 -4.92 -2.34
CA ARG A 6 -20.59 -5.33 -3.25
C ARG A 6 -20.05 -6.07 -4.46
N HIS A 7 -18.86 -5.67 -4.94
CA HIS A 7 -18.19 -6.30 -6.08
C HIS A 7 -17.19 -7.34 -5.59
N PRO A 8 -16.91 -8.40 -6.38
CA PRO A 8 -15.80 -9.31 -6.10
C PRO A 8 -14.47 -8.56 -5.95
N GLN A 9 -13.72 -8.90 -4.91
CA GLN A 9 -12.39 -8.33 -4.63
C GLN A 9 -11.33 -9.42 -4.66
N PRO A 10 -10.08 -9.09 -5.05
CA PRO A 10 -8.98 -10.05 -5.10
C PRO A 10 -8.50 -10.49 -3.70
N PHE A 11 -8.92 -9.80 -2.63
CA PHE A 11 -8.62 -10.12 -1.24
C PHE A 11 -9.70 -9.59 -0.30
N THR A 12 -9.78 -10.17 0.91
CA THR A 12 -10.61 -9.67 2.02
C THR A 12 -9.85 -8.63 2.85
N LEU A 13 -10.53 -7.98 3.82
CA LEU A 13 -9.90 -7.04 4.75
C LEU A 13 -8.85 -7.73 5.63
N GLU A 14 -9.12 -8.95 6.09
CA GLU A 14 -8.23 -9.74 6.94
C GLU A 14 -6.93 -10.06 6.19
N GLN A 15 -7.03 -10.37 4.90
CA GLN A 15 -5.87 -10.59 4.03
C GLN A 15 -5.09 -9.29 3.78
N ALA A 16 -5.79 -8.16 3.55
CA ALA A 16 -5.14 -6.86 3.38
C ALA A 16 -4.39 -6.38 4.63
N ILE A 17 -4.87 -6.72 5.85
CA ILE A 17 -4.20 -6.42 7.12
C ILE A 17 -2.84 -7.16 7.25
N LEU A 18 -2.56 -8.18 6.44
CA LEU A 18 -1.25 -8.86 6.42
C LEU A 18 -0.20 -8.16 5.55
N LEU A 19 -0.59 -7.27 4.64
CA LEU A 19 0.33 -6.58 3.71
C LEU A 19 1.13 -5.46 4.39
N ASP A 20 2.33 -5.14 3.90
CA ASP A 20 3.13 -4.04 4.47
C ASP A 20 2.54 -2.65 4.21
N VAL A 21 2.82 -1.69 5.11
CA VAL A 21 2.35 -0.30 5.01
C VAL A 21 2.76 0.36 3.70
N ALA A 22 3.97 0.06 3.21
CA ALA A 22 4.46 0.55 1.92
C ALA A 22 3.61 0.02 0.76
N VAL A 23 3.36 -1.30 0.73
CA VAL A 23 2.55 -1.98 -0.29
C VAL A 23 1.11 -1.46 -0.30
N LEU A 24 0.49 -1.29 0.87
CA LEU A 24 -0.84 -0.70 1.00
C LEU A 24 -0.90 0.72 0.44
N SER A 25 0.12 1.54 0.72
CA SER A 25 0.17 2.95 0.28
C SER A 25 0.42 3.10 -1.22
N GLU A 26 1.31 2.28 -1.77
CA GLU A 26 1.58 2.20 -3.21
C GLU A 26 0.33 1.75 -3.97
N GLU A 27 -0.34 0.69 -3.50
CA GLU A 27 -1.56 0.17 -4.12
C GLU A 27 -2.71 1.18 -4.07
N ILE A 28 -2.91 1.88 -2.94
CA ILE A 28 -3.89 2.98 -2.85
C ILE A 28 -3.57 4.06 -3.89
N THR A 29 -2.30 4.46 -4.03
CA THR A 29 -1.89 5.47 -5.01
C THR A 29 -2.15 5.02 -6.45
N ARG A 30 -1.82 3.76 -6.78
CA ARG A 30 -2.07 3.14 -8.08
C ARG A 30 -3.55 3.13 -8.43
N LEU A 31 -4.41 2.69 -7.51
CA LEU A 31 -5.86 2.65 -7.68
C LEU A 31 -6.46 4.05 -7.79
N GLN A 32 -5.98 5.03 -7.02
CA GLN A 32 -6.44 6.42 -7.14
C GLN A 32 -6.10 7.03 -8.51
N ASN A 33 -4.92 6.74 -9.06
CA ASN A 33 -4.56 7.16 -10.42
C ASN A 33 -5.46 6.48 -11.46
N SER A 34 -5.69 5.17 -11.36
CA SER A 34 -6.60 4.46 -12.27
C SER A 34 -8.03 4.99 -12.21
N LEU A 35 -8.56 5.22 -11.01
CA LEU A 35 -9.87 5.84 -10.79
C LEU A 35 -9.97 7.25 -11.38
N GLN A 36 -8.92 8.07 -11.28
CA GLN A 36 -8.91 9.41 -11.85
C GLN A 36 -8.98 9.38 -13.38
N HIS A 37 -8.23 8.48 -14.03
CA HIS A 37 -8.32 8.29 -15.49
C HIS A 37 -9.69 7.75 -15.90
N LEU A 38 -10.17 6.71 -15.22
CA LEU A 38 -11.44 6.04 -15.54
C LEU A 38 -12.64 6.97 -15.38
N LYS A 39 -12.64 7.83 -14.34
CA LYS A 39 -13.66 8.87 -14.16
C LYS A 39 -13.60 9.98 -15.22
N GLY A 40 -12.41 10.28 -15.75
CA GLY A 40 -12.25 11.19 -16.89
C GLY A 40 -12.94 10.62 -18.14
N THR A 41 -12.56 9.41 -18.54
CA THR A 41 -13.19 8.70 -19.68
C THR A 41 -14.68 8.50 -19.49
N GLN A 42 -15.13 8.21 -18.26
CA GLN A 42 -16.54 8.08 -17.92
C GLN A 42 -17.34 9.36 -18.20
N GLU A 43 -16.80 10.52 -17.84
CA GLU A 43 -17.44 11.82 -18.08
C GLU A 43 -17.44 12.18 -19.57
N GLU A 44 -16.32 11.96 -20.27
CA GLU A 44 -16.22 12.15 -21.72
C GLU A 44 -17.25 11.32 -22.49
N LEU A 45 -17.43 10.04 -22.13
CA LEU A 45 -18.46 9.17 -22.71
C LEU A 45 -19.87 9.66 -22.41
N ARG A 46 -20.17 10.04 -21.15
CA ARG A 46 -21.49 10.59 -20.78
C ARG A 46 -21.79 11.87 -21.55
N GLN A 47 -20.82 12.77 -21.69
CA GLN A 47 -20.97 14.01 -22.46
C GLN A 47 -21.22 13.72 -23.95
N HIS A 48 -20.52 12.74 -24.53
CA HIS A 48 -20.73 12.34 -25.92
C HIS A 48 -22.13 11.77 -26.14
N VAL A 49 -22.57 10.84 -25.28
CA VAL A 49 -23.92 10.25 -25.32
C VAL A 49 -25.00 11.32 -25.12
N ALA A 50 -24.83 12.25 -24.17
CA ALA A 50 -25.80 13.29 -23.87
C ALA A 50 -25.95 14.36 -24.96
N THR A 51 -24.92 14.56 -25.80
CA THR A 51 -24.95 15.53 -26.90
C THR A 51 -25.28 14.90 -28.26
N SER A 52 -25.26 13.57 -28.38
CA SER A 52 -25.66 12.85 -29.60
C SER A 52 -27.18 12.71 -29.73
N SER A 53 -27.71 13.01 -30.91
CA SER A 53 -29.12 12.75 -31.25
C SER A 53 -29.43 11.28 -31.51
N SER A 54 -28.40 10.46 -31.70
CA SER A 54 -28.46 9.01 -31.88
C SER A 54 -27.19 8.40 -31.26
N PRO A 55 -27.16 8.18 -29.94
CA PRO A 55 -26.00 7.62 -29.26
C PRO A 55 -25.67 6.21 -29.76
N ASP A 56 -24.37 5.91 -29.88
CA ASP A 56 -23.90 4.58 -30.19
C ASP A 56 -24.17 3.63 -29.00
N PRO A 57 -24.82 2.47 -29.18
CA PRO A 57 -24.97 1.46 -28.15
C PRO A 57 -23.65 1.06 -27.49
N ASP A 58 -22.55 1.00 -28.24
CA ASP A 58 -21.23 0.60 -27.73
C ASP A 58 -20.71 1.62 -26.68
N PHE A 59 -21.04 2.91 -26.82
CA PHE A 59 -20.72 3.92 -25.80
C PHE A 59 -21.61 3.82 -24.57
N ILE A 60 -22.85 3.33 -24.70
CA ILE A 60 -23.73 3.09 -23.55
C ILE A 60 -23.25 1.85 -22.79
N GLU A 61 -22.84 0.79 -23.47
CA GLU A 61 -22.23 -0.40 -22.86
C GLU A 61 -20.93 -0.04 -22.13
N ALA A 62 -20.02 0.68 -22.79
CA ALA A 62 -18.78 1.15 -22.16
C ALA A 62 -19.02 2.06 -20.93
N ILE A 63 -20.12 2.83 -20.88
CA ILE A 63 -20.51 3.58 -19.68
C ILE A 63 -20.85 2.63 -18.53
N LEU A 64 -21.62 1.58 -18.78
CA LEU A 64 -22.06 0.62 -17.77
C LEU A 64 -20.90 -0.26 -17.26
N GLU A 65 -20.03 -0.72 -18.16
CA GLU A 65 -18.82 -1.46 -17.78
C GLU A 65 -17.89 -0.61 -16.90
N ASN A 66 -17.70 0.67 -17.26
CA ASN A 66 -16.88 1.59 -16.47
C ASN A 66 -17.49 1.88 -15.09
N GLU A 67 -18.82 1.95 -14.95
CA GLU A 67 -19.50 2.11 -13.64
C GLU A 67 -19.16 0.95 -12.68
N GLU A 68 -19.23 -0.30 -13.15
CA GLU A 68 -18.89 -1.50 -12.35
C GLU A 68 -17.39 -1.56 -12.00
N VAL A 69 -16.50 -1.20 -12.93
CA VAL A 69 -15.05 -1.16 -12.67
C VAL A 69 -14.68 -0.04 -11.68
N ILE A 70 -15.30 1.14 -11.79
CA ILE A 70 -15.15 2.22 -10.80
C ILE A 70 -15.61 1.71 -9.43
N GLY A 71 -16.80 1.12 -9.34
CA GLY A 71 -17.35 0.58 -8.09
C GLY A 71 -16.43 -0.44 -7.42
N SER A 72 -15.91 -1.41 -8.18
CA SER A 72 -14.95 -2.39 -7.65
C SER A 72 -13.64 -1.73 -7.18
N GLN A 73 -13.10 -0.75 -7.92
CA GLN A 73 -11.85 -0.09 -7.53
C GLN A 73 -12.01 0.81 -6.30
N GLU A 74 -13.13 1.53 -6.16
CA GLU A 74 -13.41 2.34 -4.97
C GLU A 74 -13.51 1.48 -3.70
N GLU A 75 -14.21 0.35 -3.77
CA GLU A 75 -14.32 -0.60 -2.64
C GLU A 75 -12.96 -1.20 -2.26
N ARG A 76 -12.09 -1.45 -3.24
CA ARG A 76 -10.71 -1.88 -2.98
C ARG A 76 -9.90 -0.83 -2.23
N VAL A 77 -10.03 0.45 -2.62
CA VAL A 77 -9.40 1.57 -1.89
C VAL A 77 -9.94 1.67 -0.47
N VAL A 78 -11.23 1.42 -0.22
CA VAL A 78 -11.80 1.36 1.14
C VAL A 78 -11.16 0.24 1.95
N ILE A 79 -11.07 -1.00 1.42
CA ILE A 79 -10.44 -2.13 2.12
C ILE A 79 -8.99 -1.82 2.50
N LEU A 80 -8.21 -1.30 1.56
CA LEU A 80 -6.79 -0.96 1.79
C LEU A 80 -6.63 0.17 2.82
N ARG A 81 -7.51 1.18 2.80
CA ARG A 81 -7.51 2.26 3.80
C ARG A 81 -7.90 1.75 5.20
N LEU A 82 -8.84 0.81 5.30
CA LEU A 82 -9.18 0.15 6.57
C LEU A 82 -8.01 -0.69 7.10
N ALA A 83 -7.33 -1.44 6.23
CA ALA A 83 -6.14 -2.21 6.60
C ALA A 83 -4.97 -1.30 7.07
N LEU A 84 -4.77 -0.17 6.39
CA LEU A 84 -3.78 0.85 6.78
C LEU A 84 -4.15 1.52 8.11
N ALA A 85 -5.43 1.84 8.33
CA ALA A 85 -5.91 2.42 9.58
C ALA A 85 -5.77 1.43 10.76
N HIS A 86 -6.05 0.14 10.53
CA HIS A 86 -5.80 -0.92 11.51
C HIS A 86 -4.32 -0.96 11.91
N LYS A 87 -3.41 -0.91 10.93
CA LYS A 87 -1.96 -0.84 11.19
C LYS A 87 -1.56 0.43 11.93
N GLY A 88 -2.07 1.60 11.53
CA GLY A 88 -1.82 2.87 12.22
C GLY A 88 -2.26 2.86 13.69
N ALA A 89 -3.41 2.22 13.98
CA ALA A 89 -3.86 2.00 15.35
C ALA A 89 -2.95 1.01 16.10
N SER A 90 -2.52 -0.09 15.47
CA SER A 90 -1.60 -1.08 16.06
C SER A 90 -0.16 -0.56 16.26
N THR A 91 0.34 0.34 15.41
CA THR A 91 1.70 0.92 15.53
C THR A 91 1.82 1.83 16.75
N ASN A 92 0.71 2.38 17.25
CA ASN A 92 0.66 3.11 18.51
C ASN A 92 0.78 2.18 19.74
N SER A 93 0.93 0.86 19.55
CA SER A 93 0.95 -0.15 20.62
C SER A 93 2.26 -0.97 20.70
N GLY A 94 3.37 -0.45 20.15
CA GLY A 94 4.72 -0.78 20.64
C GLY A 94 5.57 -1.75 19.82
N HIS A 95 6.06 -1.33 18.64
CA HIS A 95 7.08 -2.07 17.89
C HIS A 95 8.30 -1.24 17.43
N TYR A 96 8.59 -0.12 18.12
CA TYR A 96 9.96 0.39 18.22
C TYR A 96 10.71 -0.14 19.45
N ASP A 97 10.15 -1.14 20.16
CA ASP A 97 10.83 -1.84 21.24
C ASP A 97 11.81 -2.90 20.72
N LEU A 98 12.74 -2.46 19.87
CA LEU A 98 13.99 -3.17 19.63
C LEU A 98 14.85 -3.01 20.89
N THR A 99 14.60 -3.85 21.89
CA THR A 99 15.54 -4.06 22.99
C THR A 99 16.63 -5.05 22.54
N PRO A 100 17.86 -4.60 22.23
CA PRO A 100 19.00 -5.50 22.22
C PRO A 100 19.28 -5.93 23.67
N SER A 101 18.65 -7.04 24.09
CA SER A 101 18.95 -7.66 25.37
C SER A 101 20.42 -8.07 25.40
N ARG A 102 21.06 -7.82 26.55
CA ARG A 102 22.52 -7.65 26.68
C ARG A 102 23.29 -8.95 26.90
N SER A 103 24.56 -8.90 26.49
CA SER A 103 25.73 -9.39 27.26
C SER A 103 26.86 -8.37 26.98
N SER A 104 27.40 -7.55 27.88
CA SER A 104 28.06 -7.85 29.19
C SER A 104 29.11 -8.96 29.04
N ALA A 105 30.40 -8.80 29.30
CA ALA A 105 31.27 -7.66 29.67
C ALA A 105 32.71 -7.98 29.14
N THR A 106 33.81 -7.26 29.33
CA THR A 106 34.21 -6.19 30.27
C THR A 106 35.27 -5.27 29.60
N ASN A 107 35.62 -4.15 30.23
CA ASN A 107 36.73 -3.24 29.85
C ASN A 107 37.99 -3.56 30.68
N GLU A 108 39.21 -3.47 30.11
CA GLU A 108 40.38 -2.91 30.81
C GLU A 108 41.57 -2.65 29.85
N GLN A 109 42.43 -1.70 30.23
CA GLN A 109 43.42 -1.03 29.37
C GLN A 109 44.85 -1.15 29.93
N SER A 110 45.84 -0.90 29.05
CA SER A 110 47.28 -0.72 29.37
C SER A 110 48.04 -2.05 29.57
N GLN A 111 49.36 -2.15 29.35
CA GLN A 111 50.39 -1.11 29.32
C GLN A 111 51.54 -1.47 28.35
N ALA A 112 52.40 -0.49 28.02
CA ALA A 112 53.55 -0.63 27.10
C ALA A 112 54.70 -1.47 27.69
N ASP A 113 55.65 -1.94 26.84
CA ASP A 113 57.02 -1.37 26.79
C ASP A 113 57.87 -1.88 25.59
N ILE A 114 59.08 -1.34 25.45
CA ILE A 114 60.09 -1.38 24.36
C ILE A 114 60.86 -2.72 24.19
N GLY A 115 61.34 -3.06 22.98
CA GLY A 115 62.41 -4.07 22.81
C GLY A 115 62.73 -4.60 21.39
N ASP A 116 63.59 -3.87 20.67
CA ASP A 116 64.73 -4.24 19.77
C ASP A 116 64.94 -5.64 19.07
N GLU A 117 65.76 -5.58 18.01
CA GLU A 117 66.50 -6.61 17.24
C GLU A 117 65.78 -7.66 16.33
N GLY A 118 66.36 -7.90 15.13
CA GLY A 118 66.03 -9.09 14.31
C GLY A 118 66.25 -9.02 12.79
N VAL A 119 67.47 -8.78 12.28
CA VAL A 119 67.78 -8.86 10.83
C VAL A 119 68.22 -10.28 10.43
N HIS A 120 67.46 -10.97 9.57
CA HIS A 120 67.86 -12.12 8.72
C HIS A 120 66.66 -12.52 7.82
N LEU A 121 66.78 -12.86 6.52
CA LEU A 121 67.91 -12.99 5.58
C LEU A 121 67.51 -12.42 4.21
#